data_AF-A0A2N2I3K9-F1
#
_entry.id   AF-A0A2N2I3K9-F1
#
_cell.length_a   1.000
_cell.length_b   1.000
_cell.length_c   1.000
_cell.angle_alpha   90.00
_cell.angle_beta   90.00
_cell.angle_gamma   90.00
#
_symmetry.space_group_name_H-M   'P 1'
#
loop_
_entity.id
_entity.type
_entity.pdbx_description
1 polymer ?
#
loop_
_entity_poly.entity_id
_entity_poly.type
_entity_poly.pdbx_seq_one_letter_code
_entity_poly.pdbx_strand_id
1 'polypeptide(L)'
;MKTFALSTSLFALLLAACSSSTEPSDSQSGAAMSKDDARAAGKADQGTDYCEEFGWYGDGECDDFCLQPDPDCGQGCEYDGKHYAPGESFPSSDGCNTCTCGEAGVGCTKRACAPCDPTLMCGQAITCVDGKSYPTTCGPANCDQPMGGCDDEPACDPTLMCGQAITCVDGKSYPTTCGPANCDPPMGDCEEEPACDPTLMCGDAITCIDGKLYPTTCGPANCDQPLGDC
;
A
#
# COMPACT_ATOMS: atom_id res chain seq x y z
N MET A 1 61.54 -5.79 -60.42
CA MET A 1 60.68 -6.96 -60.69
C MET A 1 61.08 -8.11 -59.78
N LYS A 2 60.30 -8.38 -58.73
CA LYS A 2 59.95 -9.73 -58.23
C LYS A 2 58.98 -9.59 -57.06
N THR A 3 57.92 -10.37 -57.15
CA THR A 3 56.74 -10.50 -56.29
C THR A 3 56.95 -11.54 -55.19
N PHE A 4 55.91 -11.65 -54.32
CA PHE A 4 55.59 -12.67 -53.30
C PHE A 4 56.14 -12.45 -51.88
N ALA A 5 55.47 -12.79 -50.78
CA ALA A 5 54.08 -12.95 -50.35
C ALA A 5 54.13 -13.58 -48.94
N LEU A 6 53.17 -13.22 -48.09
CA LEU A 6 52.69 -13.88 -46.86
C LEU A 6 53.67 -14.19 -45.70
N SER A 7 53.33 -13.67 -44.51
CA SER A 7 52.90 -14.55 -43.41
C SER A 7 52.21 -13.72 -42.32
N THR A 8 50.91 -13.92 -42.18
CA THR A 8 50.08 -13.53 -41.04
C THR A 8 50.46 -14.36 -39.81
N SER A 9 50.60 -13.74 -38.65
CA SER A 9 50.30 -14.43 -37.39
C SER A 9 49.71 -13.46 -36.36
N LEU A 10 48.47 -13.76 -36.05
CA LEU A 10 47.50 -13.12 -35.19
C LEU A 10 47.97 -13.22 -33.71
N PHE A 11 48.12 -12.08 -33.02
CA PHE A 11 48.19 -12.04 -31.55
C PHE A 11 46.88 -11.42 -31.05
N ALA A 12 45.95 -12.27 -30.64
CA ALA A 12 44.71 -11.85 -30.00
C ALA A 12 45.00 -11.56 -28.52
N LEU A 13 44.91 -10.29 -28.12
CA LEU A 13 44.78 -9.90 -26.72
C LEU A 13 43.35 -10.23 -26.26
N LEU A 14 43.20 -11.19 -25.34
CA LEU A 14 41.98 -11.32 -24.53
C LEU A 14 42.02 -10.27 -23.42
N LEU A 15 41.12 -9.28 -23.51
CA LEU A 15 40.68 -8.50 -22.35
C LEU A 15 39.43 -9.20 -21.79
N ALA A 16 39.57 -9.86 -20.64
CA ALA A 16 38.44 -10.28 -19.83
C ALA A 16 38.02 -9.10 -18.94
N ALA A 17 36.87 -8.49 -19.26
CA ALA A 17 36.15 -7.61 -18.36
C ALA A 17 35.14 -8.46 -17.57
N CYS A 18 35.28 -8.52 -16.25
CA CYS A 18 34.21 -9.01 -15.38
C CYS A 18 33.48 -7.81 -14.80
N SER A 19 32.31 -7.52 -15.37
CA SER A 19 31.32 -6.60 -14.83
C SER A 19 30.65 -7.20 -13.58
N SER A 20 30.37 -6.35 -12.61
CA SER A 20 29.68 -6.68 -11.35
C SER A 20 28.49 -7.61 -11.55
N SER A 21 28.55 -8.76 -10.88
CA SER A 21 27.40 -9.63 -10.67
C SER A 21 26.66 -9.11 -9.45
N THR A 22 25.70 -8.21 -9.67
CA THR A 22 24.57 -8.07 -8.75
C THR A 22 23.74 -9.35 -8.90
N GLU A 23 23.64 -10.09 -7.80
CA GLU A 23 22.73 -11.24 -7.70
C GLU A 23 21.28 -10.73 -7.79
N PRO A 24 20.38 -11.42 -8.50
CA PRO A 24 18.96 -11.10 -8.46
C PRO A 24 18.42 -11.63 -7.13
N SER A 25 18.22 -10.72 -6.18
CA SER A 25 17.45 -10.99 -4.96
C SER A 25 16.05 -11.47 -5.37
N ASP A 26 15.72 -12.66 -4.89
CA ASP A 26 14.36 -13.21 -4.86
C ASP A 26 13.36 -12.12 -4.46
N SER A 27 12.47 -11.84 -5.42
CA SER A 27 11.09 -11.37 -5.26
C SER A 27 10.61 -11.22 -3.82
N GLN A 28 10.85 -10.04 -3.23
CA GLN A 28 9.94 -9.50 -2.24
C GLN A 28 8.66 -9.11 -2.97
N SER A 29 7.65 -9.97 -2.86
CA SER A 29 6.26 -9.58 -3.08
C SER A 29 5.87 -8.56 -2.01
N GLY A 30 6.24 -7.30 -2.23
CA GLY A 30 5.56 -6.17 -1.58
C GLY A 30 4.09 -6.25 -1.96
N ALA A 31 3.20 -6.04 -1.00
CA ALA A 31 1.78 -5.93 -1.32
C ALA A 31 1.61 -4.87 -2.41
N ALA A 32 1.14 -5.26 -3.59
CA ALA A 32 0.87 -4.33 -4.67
C ALA A 32 -0.11 -3.28 -4.17
N MET A 33 0.23 -2.00 -4.34
CA MET A 33 -0.66 -0.89 -4.02
C MET A 33 -1.99 -1.09 -4.77
N SER A 34 -3.12 -0.90 -4.11
CA SER A 34 -4.42 -0.98 -4.79
C SER A 34 -4.69 0.30 -5.58
N LYS A 35 -5.54 0.22 -6.62
CA LYS A 35 -5.98 1.41 -7.39
C LYS A 35 -6.75 2.40 -6.50
N ASP A 36 -7.45 1.93 -5.47
CA ASP A 36 -8.15 2.78 -4.51
C ASP A 36 -7.17 3.55 -3.60
N ASP A 37 -6.10 2.90 -3.14
CA ASP A 37 -5.02 3.55 -2.39
C ASP A 37 -4.32 4.62 -3.25
N ALA A 38 -4.07 4.29 -4.53
CA ALA A 38 -3.50 5.23 -5.50
C ALA A 38 -4.40 6.45 -5.72
N ARG A 39 -5.71 6.23 -5.82
CA ARG A 39 -6.71 7.29 -5.96
C ARG A 39 -6.76 8.20 -4.73
N ALA A 40 -6.61 7.64 -3.53
CA ALA A 40 -6.54 8.39 -2.28
C ALA A 40 -5.25 9.22 -2.14
N ALA A 41 -4.12 8.69 -2.63
CA ALA A 41 -2.85 9.41 -2.69
C ALA A 41 -2.85 10.57 -3.72
N GLY A 42 -3.83 10.60 -4.62
CA GLY A 42 -3.93 11.58 -5.69
C GLY A 42 -2.97 11.30 -6.84
N LYS A 43 -2.77 12.28 -7.73
CA LYS A 43 -2.04 12.06 -9.00
C LYS A 43 -0.56 11.67 -8.87
N ALA A 44 0.02 11.83 -7.69
CA ALA A 44 1.38 11.41 -7.36
C ALA A 44 1.64 11.51 -5.85
N ASP A 45 2.30 10.51 -5.26
CA ASP A 45 3.17 10.73 -4.11
C ASP A 45 4.62 10.85 -4.60
N GLN A 46 5.27 11.95 -4.26
CA GLN A 46 6.66 12.28 -4.64
C GLN A 46 6.99 12.24 -6.15
N GLY A 47 6.00 12.18 -7.03
CA GLY A 47 6.19 12.12 -8.48
C GLY A 47 6.32 10.71 -9.07
N THR A 48 6.01 9.66 -8.29
CA THR A 48 5.99 8.27 -8.78
C THR A 48 4.79 8.04 -9.69
N ASP A 49 5.02 7.51 -10.90
CA ASP A 49 3.96 7.14 -11.84
C ASP A 49 3.55 5.67 -11.60
N TYR A 50 2.68 5.49 -10.61
CA TYR A 50 2.17 4.17 -10.25
C TYR A 50 1.45 3.46 -11.40
N CYS A 51 0.82 4.22 -12.30
CA CYS A 51 0.10 3.63 -13.43
C CYS A 51 1.06 3.05 -14.47
N GLU A 52 2.23 3.66 -14.67
CA GLU A 52 3.29 3.05 -15.49
C GLU A 52 3.89 1.84 -14.77
N GLU A 53 4.14 1.95 -13.46
CA GLU A 53 4.77 0.89 -12.67
C GLU A 53 3.92 -0.39 -12.61
N PHE A 54 2.61 -0.25 -12.40
CA PHE A 54 1.67 -1.37 -12.30
C PHE A 54 0.96 -1.70 -13.61
N GLY A 55 1.22 -0.96 -14.69
CA GLY A 55 0.65 -1.20 -16.01
C GLY A 55 -0.86 -0.93 -16.09
N TRP A 56 -1.32 0.12 -15.40
CA TRP A 56 -2.73 0.52 -15.36
C TRP A 56 -3.15 1.38 -16.56
N TYR A 57 -2.21 2.04 -17.24
CA TYR A 57 -2.54 2.72 -18.50
C TYR A 57 -3.01 1.73 -19.58
N GLY A 58 -4.23 1.92 -20.10
CA GLY A 58 -4.72 1.08 -21.19
C GLY A 58 -5.14 -0.33 -20.76
N ASP A 59 -5.42 -0.55 -19.47
CA ASP A 59 -5.79 -1.85 -18.93
C ASP A 59 -7.30 -2.16 -19.03
N GLY A 60 -8.09 -1.21 -19.53
CA GLY A 60 -9.53 -1.30 -19.73
C GLY A 60 -10.35 -0.64 -18.63
N GLU A 61 -9.72 -0.08 -17.61
CA GLU A 61 -10.35 0.73 -16.56
C GLU A 61 -9.86 2.18 -16.64
N CYS A 62 -10.72 3.16 -16.36
CA CYS A 62 -10.30 4.56 -16.36
C CYS A 62 -9.65 4.93 -15.02
N ASP A 63 -8.34 5.10 -15.03
CA ASP A 63 -7.55 5.52 -13.87
C ASP A 63 -7.25 7.02 -13.92
N ASP A 64 -8.26 7.83 -13.61
CA ASP A 64 -8.19 9.30 -13.60
C ASP A 64 -7.16 9.86 -12.58
N PHE A 65 -6.75 9.05 -11.62
CA PHE A 65 -5.70 9.34 -10.65
C PHE A 65 -4.30 9.15 -11.23
N CYS A 66 -4.13 8.65 -12.46
CA CYS A 66 -2.82 8.56 -13.07
C CYS A 66 -2.17 9.94 -13.31
N LEU A 67 -0.83 9.92 -13.38
CA LEU A 67 -0.01 11.10 -13.63
C LEU A 67 -0.26 11.64 -15.05
N GLN A 68 -0.34 10.74 -16.04
CA GLN A 68 -0.74 11.04 -17.41
C GLN A 68 -2.23 10.72 -17.64
N PRO A 69 -2.87 11.32 -18.65
CA PRO A 69 -4.22 10.93 -19.04
C PRO A 69 -4.26 9.46 -19.47
N ASP A 70 -5.10 8.68 -18.81
CA ASP A 70 -5.32 7.29 -19.17
C ASP A 70 -6.10 7.19 -20.51
N PRO A 71 -5.58 6.45 -21.51
CA PRO A 71 -6.29 6.18 -22.76
C PRO A 71 -7.71 5.62 -22.60
N ASP A 72 -8.00 4.92 -21.51
CA ASP A 72 -9.30 4.28 -21.29
C ASP A 72 -10.37 5.26 -20.80
N CYS A 73 -9.99 6.40 -20.21
CA CYS A 73 -10.93 7.43 -19.76
C CYS A 73 -11.71 8.12 -20.90
N GLY A 74 -11.30 7.93 -22.15
CA GLY A 74 -12.05 8.38 -23.33
C GLY A 74 -13.16 7.41 -23.77
N GLN A 75 -13.24 6.24 -23.15
CA GLN A 75 -14.23 5.18 -23.42
C GLN A 75 -15.14 5.03 -22.19
N GLY A 76 -16.39 4.61 -22.36
CA GLY A 76 -17.30 4.41 -21.21
C GLY A 76 -18.25 5.58 -20.93
N CYS A 77 -18.70 5.68 -19.68
CA CYS A 77 -19.77 6.59 -19.26
C CYS A 77 -19.47 7.25 -17.92
N GLU A 78 -19.80 8.53 -17.79
CA GLU A 78 -19.89 9.17 -16.47
C GLU A 78 -21.32 9.12 -15.90
N TYR A 79 -21.41 8.78 -14.62
CA TYR A 79 -22.66 8.81 -13.85
C TYR A 79 -22.39 9.20 -12.39
N ASP A 80 -23.10 10.22 -11.91
CA ASP A 80 -22.98 10.73 -10.54
C ASP A 80 -21.53 11.07 -10.11
N GLY A 81 -20.72 11.57 -11.06
CA GLY A 81 -19.32 11.93 -10.83
C GLY A 81 -18.34 10.74 -10.80
N LYS A 82 -18.82 9.52 -11.08
CA LYS A 82 -18.00 8.32 -11.23
C LYS A 82 -17.94 7.87 -12.69
N HIS A 83 -16.79 7.37 -13.12
CA HIS A 83 -16.59 6.75 -14.42
C HIS A 83 -16.92 5.25 -14.38
N TYR A 84 -17.55 4.74 -15.45
CA TYR A 84 -17.94 3.34 -15.62
C TYR A 84 -17.52 2.82 -16.99
N ALA A 85 -16.92 1.64 -17.02
CA ALA A 85 -16.41 1.02 -18.24
C ALA A 85 -17.56 0.57 -19.16
N PRO A 86 -17.34 0.47 -20.49
CA PRO A 86 -18.34 -0.07 -21.41
C PRO A 86 -18.83 -1.47 -21.00
N GLY A 87 -20.15 -1.63 -20.89
CA GLY A 87 -20.80 -2.87 -20.46
C GLY A 87 -20.95 -3.03 -18.95
N GLU A 88 -20.32 -2.17 -18.15
CA GLU A 88 -20.40 -2.24 -16.69
C GLU A 88 -21.83 -1.95 -16.20
N SER A 89 -22.27 -2.72 -15.19
CA SER A 89 -23.57 -2.52 -14.52
C SER A 89 -23.37 -2.08 -13.08
N PHE A 90 -24.09 -1.04 -12.67
CA PHE A 90 -23.90 -0.36 -11.39
C PHE A 90 -25.24 0.12 -10.79
N PRO A 91 -25.32 0.35 -9.47
CA PRO A 91 -26.51 0.92 -8.83
C PRO A 91 -26.79 2.34 -9.32
N SER A 92 -28.07 2.69 -9.50
CA SER A 92 -28.49 4.06 -9.77
C SER A 92 -28.46 4.90 -8.48
N SER A 93 -28.25 6.21 -8.61
CA SER A 93 -28.30 7.15 -7.48
C SER A 93 -29.69 7.32 -6.86
N ASP A 94 -30.72 6.72 -7.48
CA ASP A 94 -32.07 6.62 -6.91
C ASP A 94 -32.26 5.46 -5.91
N GLY A 95 -31.25 4.59 -5.76
CA GLY A 95 -31.22 3.51 -4.75
C GLY A 95 -32.12 2.32 -5.04
N CYS A 96 -32.74 2.23 -6.23
CA CYS A 96 -33.59 1.08 -6.57
C CYS A 96 -33.44 0.58 -8.02
N ASN A 97 -32.88 1.41 -8.90
CA ASN A 97 -32.60 1.04 -10.27
C ASN A 97 -31.15 0.56 -10.45
N THR A 98 -30.95 -0.23 -11.49
CA THR A 98 -29.62 -0.64 -11.94
C THR A 98 -29.37 0.03 -13.28
N CYS A 99 -28.20 0.63 -13.42
CA CYS A 99 -27.71 1.27 -14.62
C CYS A 99 -26.68 0.38 -15.31
N THR A 100 -26.53 0.56 -16.62
CA THR A 100 -25.49 -0.08 -17.42
C THR A 100 -24.88 0.97 -18.34
N CYS A 101 -23.55 1.01 -18.44
CA CYS A 101 -22.88 1.83 -19.44
C CYS A 101 -22.95 1.12 -20.80
N GLY A 102 -23.83 1.59 -21.69
CA GLY A 102 -23.96 1.05 -23.04
C GLY A 102 -23.23 1.90 -24.09
N GLU A 103 -23.24 1.44 -25.35
CA GLU A 103 -22.65 2.19 -26.48
C GLU A 103 -23.25 3.60 -26.67
N ALA A 104 -24.49 3.80 -26.22
CA ALA A 104 -25.22 5.07 -26.31
C ALA A 104 -25.13 5.92 -25.02
N GLY A 105 -24.31 5.51 -24.05
CA GLY A 105 -24.23 6.13 -22.72
C GLY A 105 -24.97 5.31 -21.64
N VAL A 106 -25.25 5.96 -20.51
CA VAL A 106 -25.87 5.31 -19.34
C VAL A 106 -27.35 5.00 -19.58
N GLY A 107 -27.73 3.74 -19.46
CA GLY A 107 -29.13 3.30 -19.47
C GLY A 107 -29.50 2.62 -18.14
N CYS A 108 -30.55 3.11 -17.47
CA CYS A 108 -31.01 2.53 -16.20
C CYS A 108 -32.37 1.83 -16.34
N THR A 109 -32.62 0.85 -15.47
CA THR A 109 -33.96 0.29 -15.29
C THR A 109 -34.94 1.39 -14.84
N LYS A 110 -36.25 1.17 -15.04
CA LYS A 110 -37.31 2.11 -14.66
C LYS A 110 -38.27 1.49 -13.64
N ARG A 111 -37.71 0.89 -12.59
CA ARG A 111 -38.44 0.40 -11.42
C ARG A 111 -38.85 1.61 -10.60
N ALA A 112 -40.10 1.66 -10.16
CA ALA A 112 -40.53 2.66 -9.19
C ALA A 112 -39.87 2.33 -7.84
N CYS A 113 -39.13 3.27 -7.28
CA CYS A 113 -38.60 3.09 -5.93
C CYS A 113 -39.76 3.08 -4.94
N ALA A 114 -39.75 2.11 -4.03
CA ALA A 114 -40.68 2.13 -2.91
C ALA A 114 -40.42 3.41 -2.10
N PRO A 115 -41.47 4.10 -1.62
CA PRO A 115 -41.26 5.12 -0.59
C PRO A 115 -40.58 4.46 0.61
N CYS A 116 -39.65 5.16 1.25
CA CYS A 116 -39.09 4.69 2.51
C CYS A 116 -40.20 4.55 3.56
N ASP A 117 -40.05 3.57 4.45
CA ASP A 117 -41.01 3.25 5.51
C ASP A 117 -40.41 3.55 6.89
N PRO A 118 -40.80 4.66 7.55
CA PRO A 118 -40.26 5.01 8.87
C PRO A 118 -40.70 4.05 9.98
N THR A 119 -41.59 3.09 9.68
CA THR A 119 -42.06 2.07 10.63
C THR A 119 -41.32 0.74 10.51
N LEU A 120 -40.40 0.63 9.55
CA LEU A 120 -39.59 -0.57 9.36
C LEU A 120 -38.72 -0.83 10.61
N MET A 121 -38.82 -2.03 11.15
CA MET A 121 -37.99 -2.44 12.29
C MET A 121 -36.61 -2.83 11.80
N CYS A 122 -35.62 -2.01 12.17
CA CYS A 122 -34.25 -2.13 11.73
C CYS A 122 -33.33 -2.42 12.91
N GLY A 123 -32.29 -3.21 12.69
CA GLY A 123 -31.21 -3.40 13.65
C GLY A 123 -30.40 -2.10 13.79
N GLN A 124 -29.88 -1.86 15.00
CA GLN A 124 -28.93 -0.78 15.26
C GLN A 124 -27.52 -1.26 14.86
N ALA A 125 -27.23 -1.19 13.58
CA ALA A 125 -25.91 -1.46 13.04
C ALA A 125 -25.66 -0.57 11.83
N ILE A 126 -24.43 -0.05 11.73
CA ILE A 126 -24.02 0.76 10.59
C ILE A 126 -24.07 -0.13 9.34
N THR A 127 -24.74 0.36 8.30
CA THR A 127 -24.89 -0.36 7.03
C THR A 127 -24.47 0.51 5.87
N CYS A 128 -23.75 -0.09 4.93
CA CYS A 128 -23.40 0.54 3.68
C CYS A 128 -24.45 0.24 2.61
N VAL A 129 -25.02 1.28 2.01
CA VAL A 129 -25.91 1.17 0.84
C VAL A 129 -25.49 2.23 -0.17
N ASP A 130 -25.18 1.81 -1.39
CA ASP A 130 -24.76 2.70 -2.50
C ASP A 130 -23.65 3.70 -2.12
N GLY A 131 -22.60 3.20 -1.45
CA GLY A 131 -21.43 3.98 -1.05
C GLY A 131 -21.69 4.97 0.10
N LYS A 132 -22.88 4.93 0.72
CA LYS A 132 -23.24 5.76 1.88
C LYS A 132 -23.46 4.93 3.13
N SER A 133 -22.93 5.38 4.25
CA SER A 133 -23.16 4.78 5.56
C SER A 133 -24.48 5.25 6.17
N TYR A 134 -25.21 4.34 6.81
CA TYR A 134 -26.48 4.60 7.46
C TYR A 134 -26.52 4.06 8.89
N PRO A 135 -27.26 4.69 9.81
CA PRO A 135 -27.28 4.33 11.24
C PRO A 135 -27.99 3.00 11.56
N THR A 136 -28.75 2.44 10.61
CA THR A 136 -29.50 1.19 10.82
C THR A 136 -29.27 0.18 9.69
N THR A 137 -29.69 -1.07 9.94
CA THR A 137 -29.63 -2.18 8.96
C THR A 137 -30.51 -2.01 7.74
N CYS A 138 -31.33 -0.96 7.68
CA CYS A 138 -32.25 -0.71 6.57
C CYS A 138 -31.83 0.46 5.70
N GLY A 139 -30.91 1.29 6.18
CA GLY A 139 -30.44 2.49 5.49
C GLY A 139 -31.56 3.35 4.89
N PRO A 140 -31.53 3.65 3.58
CA PRO A 140 -32.54 4.52 3.00
C PRO A 140 -33.96 3.93 3.05
N ALA A 141 -34.11 2.62 3.24
CA ALA A 141 -35.41 1.95 3.26
C ALA A 141 -36.28 2.34 4.47
N ASN A 142 -35.68 2.73 5.62
CA ASN A 142 -36.41 3.25 6.79
C ASN A 142 -36.30 4.77 6.96
N CYS A 143 -36.02 5.49 5.87
CA CYS A 143 -35.87 6.94 5.83
C CYS A 143 -34.67 7.47 6.63
N ASP A 144 -33.65 6.65 6.86
CA ASP A 144 -32.41 7.15 7.45
C ASP A 144 -31.71 8.12 6.50
N GLN A 145 -31.12 9.17 7.06
CA GLN A 145 -30.20 10.03 6.34
C GLN A 145 -28.81 9.39 6.32
N PRO A 146 -28.06 9.52 5.21
CA PRO A 146 -26.69 9.02 5.14
C PRO A 146 -25.80 9.81 6.13
N MET A 147 -24.83 9.11 6.73
CA MET A 147 -23.89 9.66 7.70
C MET A 147 -22.52 9.98 7.10
N GLY A 148 -22.22 9.50 5.88
CA GLY A 148 -20.93 9.68 5.21
C GLY A 148 -20.72 8.64 4.11
N GLY A 149 -19.49 8.51 3.62
CA GLY A 149 -19.08 7.40 2.75
C GLY A 149 -19.07 6.07 3.51
N CYS A 150 -19.01 4.97 2.77
CA CYS A 150 -18.81 3.63 3.36
C CYS A 150 -17.34 3.30 3.65
N ASP A 151 -16.44 3.91 2.89
CA ASP A 151 -15.00 3.64 2.95
C ASP A 151 -14.27 4.61 3.89
N ASP A 152 -15.03 5.48 4.57
CA ASP A 152 -14.54 6.28 5.69
C ASP A 152 -14.50 5.42 6.96
N GLU A 153 -13.81 4.26 6.95
CA GLU A 153 -13.06 3.97 8.18
C GLU A 153 -12.01 5.07 8.21
N PRO A 154 -12.06 6.01 9.16
CA PRO A 154 -10.98 6.96 9.23
C PRO A 154 -9.72 6.13 9.46
N ALA A 155 -8.69 6.35 8.64
CA ALA A 155 -7.41 5.63 8.73
C ALA A 155 -6.82 5.62 10.16
N CYS A 156 -7.36 6.49 11.03
CA CYS A 156 -7.14 6.52 12.45
C CYS A 156 -8.41 6.98 13.21
N ASP A 157 -8.63 6.51 14.44
CA ASP A 157 -9.70 6.93 15.35
C ASP A 157 -9.13 7.70 16.55
N PRO A 158 -9.34 9.03 16.67
CA PRO A 158 -8.84 9.83 17.79
C PRO A 158 -9.40 9.42 19.16
N THR A 159 -10.48 8.65 19.18
CA THR A 159 -11.13 8.16 20.41
C THR A 159 -10.60 6.81 20.87
N LEU A 160 -9.71 6.19 20.08
CA LEU A 160 -9.08 4.92 20.40
C LEU A 160 -8.25 5.04 21.68
N MET A 161 -8.54 4.18 22.66
CA MET A 161 -7.81 4.15 23.91
C MET A 161 -6.50 3.37 23.75
N CYS A 162 -5.39 4.09 23.81
CA CYS A 162 -4.06 3.54 23.58
C CYS A 162 -3.24 3.51 24.87
N GLY A 163 -2.40 2.48 24.99
CA GLY A 163 -1.37 2.42 26.02
C GLY A 163 -0.30 3.49 25.79
N GLN A 164 0.31 3.94 26.88
CA GLN A 164 1.43 4.89 26.86
C GLN A 164 2.74 4.12 26.67
N ALA A 165 3.05 3.75 25.43
CA ALA A 165 4.33 3.16 25.06
C ALA A 165 4.69 3.60 23.64
N ILE A 166 5.99 3.81 23.40
CA ILE A 166 6.49 4.14 22.07
C ILE A 166 6.39 2.89 21.19
N THR A 167 5.77 3.03 20.02
CA THR A 167 5.60 1.91 19.07
C THR A 167 6.25 2.27 17.74
N CYS A 168 6.96 1.30 17.15
CA CYS A 168 7.47 1.40 15.79
C CYS A 168 6.49 0.73 14.84
N VAL A 169 5.97 1.48 13.87
CA VAL A 169 5.12 0.97 12.78
C VAL A 169 5.67 1.54 11.48
N ASP A 170 5.93 0.68 10.50
CA ASP A 170 6.45 1.06 9.18
C ASP A 170 7.69 1.98 9.22
N GLY A 171 8.59 1.73 10.18
CA GLY A 171 9.82 2.50 10.36
C GLY A 171 9.62 3.88 10.99
N LYS A 172 8.40 4.20 11.46
CA LYS A 172 8.07 5.44 12.18
C LYS A 172 7.74 5.16 13.64
N SER A 173 8.26 6.00 14.53
CA SER A 173 7.98 5.95 15.97
C SER A 173 6.72 6.74 16.31
N TYR A 174 5.85 6.18 17.15
CA TYR A 174 4.59 6.78 17.58
C TYR A 174 4.51 6.85 19.12
N PRO A 175 3.82 7.85 19.69
CA PRO A 175 3.80 8.07 21.14
C PRO A 175 2.94 7.06 21.93
N THR A 176 2.17 6.21 21.26
CA THR A 176 1.23 5.28 21.88
C THR A 176 1.32 3.87 21.30
N THR A 177 0.69 2.90 21.98
CA THR A 177 0.62 1.49 21.52
C THR A 177 -0.20 1.28 20.25
N CYS A 178 -0.92 2.29 19.78
CA CYS A 178 -1.79 2.19 18.62
C CYS A 178 -1.10 2.62 17.32
N GLY A 179 0.14 3.11 17.40
CA GLY A 179 0.82 3.61 16.20
C GLY A 179 0.02 4.73 15.53
N PRO A 180 -0.19 4.68 14.20
CA PRO A 180 -0.98 5.68 13.49
C PRO A 180 -2.49 5.59 13.77
N ALA A 181 -2.98 4.47 14.33
CA ALA A 181 -4.41 4.18 14.40
C ALA A 181 -5.20 5.10 15.35
N ASN A 182 -4.54 5.92 16.17
CA ASN A 182 -5.21 6.92 17.03
C ASN A 182 -4.94 8.38 16.62
N CYS A 183 -4.48 8.59 15.38
CA CYS A 183 -4.24 9.89 14.77
C CYS A 183 -3.10 10.69 15.40
N ASP A 184 -2.24 10.04 16.18
CA ASP A 184 -1.02 10.69 16.66
C ASP A 184 0.01 10.77 15.52
N PRO A 185 0.61 11.95 15.27
CA PRO A 185 1.67 12.06 14.29
C PRO A 185 2.91 11.27 14.75
N PRO A 186 3.70 10.72 13.81
CA PRO A 186 4.94 10.06 14.17
C PRO A 186 5.92 11.06 14.80
N MET A 187 6.69 10.60 15.78
CA MET A 187 7.72 11.39 16.48
C MET A 187 9.05 11.41 15.71
N GLY A 188 9.24 10.50 14.76
CA GLY A 188 10.42 10.40 13.93
C GLY A 188 10.55 9.03 13.26
N ASP A 189 11.73 8.75 12.72
CA ASP A 189 12.09 7.39 12.33
C ASP A 189 12.25 6.52 13.59
N CYS A 190 12.09 5.21 13.45
CA CYS A 190 12.39 4.31 14.54
C CYS A 190 13.88 4.39 14.86
N GLU A 191 14.22 4.45 16.15
CA GLU A 191 15.59 4.26 16.58
C GLU A 191 15.94 2.80 16.25
N GLU A 192 16.87 2.61 15.30
CA GLU A 192 17.52 1.32 15.15
C GLU A 192 18.25 1.06 16.48
N GLU A 193 17.78 0.06 17.23
CA GLU A 193 18.50 -0.42 18.41
C GLU A 193 19.98 -0.61 18.01
N PRO A 194 20.93 0.03 18.68
CA PRO A 194 22.34 -0.14 18.33
C PRO A 194 22.67 -1.62 18.47
N ALA A 195 23.48 -2.15 17.54
CA ALA A 195 23.86 -3.56 17.52
C ALA A 195 24.47 -4.05 18.84
N CYS A 196 24.91 -3.12 19.70
CA CYS A 196 25.32 -3.35 21.07
C CYS A 196 25.12 -2.08 21.92
N ASP A 197 24.94 -2.23 23.24
CA ASP A 197 24.83 -1.12 24.20
C ASP A 197 26.00 -1.16 25.20
N PRO A 198 26.97 -0.22 25.13
CA PRO A 198 28.12 -0.21 26.03
C PRO A 198 27.77 0.14 27.48
N THR A 199 26.55 0.60 27.74
CA THR A 199 26.03 0.89 29.09
C THR A 199 25.34 -0.31 29.74
N LEU A 200 25.19 -1.41 28.99
CA LEU A 200 24.60 -2.65 29.48
C LEU A 200 25.43 -3.20 30.64
N MET A 201 24.78 -3.41 31.79
CA MET A 201 25.43 -3.98 32.97
C MET A 201 25.55 -5.49 32.84
N CYS A 202 26.79 -5.96 32.79
CA CYS A 202 27.13 -7.36 32.57
C CYS A 202 27.89 -7.94 33.75
N GLY A 203 27.73 -9.23 33.99
CA GLY A 203 28.55 -9.95 34.95
C GLY A 203 29.97 -10.14 34.43
N ASP A 204 30.94 -10.07 35.33
CA ASP A 204 32.36 -10.35 35.04
C ASP A 204 32.60 -11.85 34.95
N ALA A 205 32.16 -12.48 33.85
CA ALA A 205 32.39 -13.89 33.58
C ALA A 205 32.64 -14.15 32.09
N ILE A 206 33.64 -14.98 31.80
CA ILE A 206 33.95 -15.38 30.43
C ILE A 206 32.80 -16.23 29.88
N THR A 207 32.21 -15.79 28.76
CA THR A 207 31.01 -16.41 28.18
C THR A 207 31.24 -16.78 26.71
N CYS A 208 30.77 -17.95 26.31
CA CYS A 208 30.79 -18.41 24.92
C CYS A 208 29.45 -18.06 24.25
N ILE A 209 29.48 -17.19 23.23
CA ILE A 209 28.31 -16.80 22.44
C ILE A 209 28.68 -16.94 20.97
N ASP A 210 27.87 -17.67 20.19
CA ASP A 210 28.09 -17.92 18.77
C ASP A 210 29.51 -18.42 18.40
N GLY A 211 30.08 -19.28 19.26
CA GLY A 211 31.43 -19.86 19.05
C GLY A 211 32.59 -18.92 19.36
N LYS A 212 32.33 -17.77 20.00
CA LYS A 212 33.36 -16.83 20.47
C LYS A 212 33.31 -16.65 21.97
N LEU A 213 34.47 -16.62 22.61
CA LEU A 213 34.62 -16.26 24.02
C LEU A 213 34.59 -14.75 24.18
N TYR A 214 33.86 -14.25 25.18
CA TYR A 214 33.74 -12.84 25.53
C TYR A 214 34.11 -12.61 27.00
N PRO A 215 34.59 -11.42 27.39
CA PRO A 215 35.02 -11.12 28.75
C PRO A 215 33.88 -10.92 29.75
N THR A 216 32.65 -10.60 29.30
CA THR A 216 31.47 -10.45 30.17
C THR A 216 30.35 -11.42 29.83
N THR A 217 29.30 -11.45 30.67
CA THR A 217 28.10 -12.28 30.44
C THR A 217 27.22 -11.83 29.28
N CYS A 218 27.42 -10.62 28.74
CA CYS A 218 26.60 -10.11 27.64
C CYS A 218 27.28 -10.26 26.27
N GLY A 219 28.59 -10.46 26.26
CA GLY A 219 29.40 -10.59 25.05
C GLY A 219 29.16 -9.51 24.01
N PRO A 220 28.74 -9.84 22.78
CA PRO A 220 28.60 -8.82 21.75
C PRO A 220 27.54 -7.78 22.10
N ALA A 221 26.55 -8.11 22.95
CA ALA A 221 25.46 -7.20 23.30
C ALA A 221 25.89 -5.97 24.12
N ASN A 222 27.02 -6.04 24.86
CA ASN A 222 27.60 -4.86 25.53
C ASN A 222 28.85 -4.31 24.82
N CYS A 223 28.97 -4.59 23.53
CA CYS A 223 30.07 -4.16 22.67
C CYS A 223 31.42 -4.80 23.03
N ASP A 224 31.44 -5.96 23.70
CA ASP A 224 32.69 -6.65 23.99
C ASP A 224 33.34 -7.19 22.70
N GLN A 225 34.67 -7.11 22.64
CA GLN A 225 35.44 -7.82 21.62
C GLN A 225 35.66 -9.29 22.02
N PRO A 226 35.61 -10.23 21.05
CA PRO A 226 35.85 -11.63 21.35
C PRO A 226 37.33 -11.86 21.74
N LEU A 227 37.54 -12.72 22.73
CA LEU A 227 38.85 -13.16 23.23
C LEU A 227 39.45 -14.29 22.38
N GLY A 228 38.62 -15.03 21.64
CA GLY A 228 39.01 -16.17 20.83
C GLY A 228 37.85 -17.11 20.55
N ASP A 229 38.14 -18.27 19.98
CA ASP A 229 37.15 -19.33 19.75
C ASP A 229 36.87 -20.11 21.04
N CYS A 230 35.61 -20.46 21.23
CA CYS A 230 35.15 -21.60 22.00
C CYS A 230 34.53 -22.61 21.02
#